data_AF-A0A2K8VCL6-F1
#
_entry.id   AF-A0A2K8VCL6-F1
#
_cell.length_a   1.000
_cell.length_b   1.000
_cell.length_c   1.000
_cell.angle_alpha   90.00
_cell.angle_beta   90.00
_cell.angle_gamma   90.00
#
_symmetry.space_group_name_H-M   'P 1'
#
loop_
_entity.id
_entity.type
_entity.pdbx_description
1 polymer ?
#
loop_
_entity_poly.entity_id
_entity_poly.type
_entity_poly.pdbx_seq_one_letter_code
_entity_poly.pdbx_strand_id
1 'polypeptide(L)'
;MNIENKYMKLLLGIVFDVIGFTSYVIPGIAELTDIIWAPASAYLMTKLYKGNKGKIAAIVSFLEEVMPWLDIIPTFTLMWFFTYVFNSDKKKETIKIIEV
;
A
#
# COMPACT_ATOMS: atom_id res chain seq x y z
N MET A 1 -6.25 11.76 -6.39
CA MET A 1 -7.19 11.40 -5.30
C MET A 1 -6.58 11.93 -4.02
N ASN A 2 -7.24 12.89 -3.36
CA ASN A 2 -6.71 13.52 -2.15
C ASN A 2 -7.34 12.83 -0.93
N ILE A 3 -6.82 11.65 -0.57
CA ILE A 3 -7.29 10.90 0.59
C ILE A 3 -6.49 11.40 1.79
N GLU A 4 -7.05 12.35 2.54
CA GLU A 4 -6.38 12.89 3.72
C GLU A 4 -6.75 12.14 5.00
N ASN A 5 -7.90 11.46 5.01
CA ASN A 5 -8.38 10.72 6.18
C ASN A 5 -7.63 9.40 6.36
N LYS A 6 -6.97 9.25 7.52
CA LYS A 6 -6.22 8.04 7.90
C LYS A 6 -7.06 6.77 7.80
N TYR A 7 -8.31 6.77 8.27
CA TYR A 7 -9.15 5.58 8.30
C TYR A 7 -9.66 5.22 6.89
N MET A 8 -9.85 6.20 6.01
CA MET A 8 -10.15 5.94 4.60
C MET A 8 -8.99 5.25 3.89
N LYS A 9 -7.73 5.62 4.20
CA LYS A 9 -6.57 4.89 3.67
C LYS A 9 -6.47 3.47 4.20
N LEU A 10 -6.83 3.24 5.47
CA LEU A 10 -6.87 1.90 6.05
C LEU A 10 -7.91 1.04 5.33
N LEU A 11 -9.12 1.56 5.17
CA LEU A 11 -10.20 0.86 4.47
C LEU A 11 -9.79 0.52 3.03
N LEU A 12 -9.25 1.48 2.29
CA LEU A 12 -8.78 1.24 0.93
C LEU A 12 -7.63 0.24 0.89
N GLY A 13 -6.70 0.30 1.85
CA GLY A 13 -5.60 -0.65 1.93
C GLY A 13 -6.08 -2.08 2.14
N ILE A 14 -6.99 -2.29 3.09
CA ILE A 14 -7.61 -3.61 3.32
C ILE A 14 -8.34 -4.10 2.07
N VAL A 15 -9.09 -3.22 1.39
CA VAL A 15 -9.80 -3.58 0.16
C VAL A 15 -8.82 -3.98 -0.95
N PHE A 16 -7.71 -3.26 -1.13
CA PHE A 16 -6.71 -3.59 -2.15
C PHE A 16 -5.96 -4.88 -1.84
N ASP A 17 -5.58 -5.13 -0.58
CA ASP A 17 -4.96 -6.39 -0.17
C ASP A 17 -5.91 -7.58 -0.37
N VAL A 18 -7.21 -7.42 -0.08
CA VAL A 18 -8.22 -8.48 -0.35
C VAL A 18 -8.38 -8.73 -1.86
N ILE A 19 -8.28 -7.69 -2.70
CA ILE A 19 -8.33 -7.84 -4.16
C ILE A 19 -7.10 -8.60 -4.66
N GLY A 20 -5.88 -8.25 -4.22
CA GLY A 20 -4.67 -9.03 -4.55
C GLY A 20 -4.82 -10.50 -4.19
N PHE A 21 -5.30 -10.77 -2.97
CA PHE A 21 -5.51 -12.14 -2.50
C PHE A 21 -6.57 -12.94 -3.26
N THR A 22 -7.43 -12.30 -4.08
CA THR A 22 -8.36 -13.06 -4.94
C THR A 22 -7.63 -13.96 -5.93
N SER A 23 -6.34 -13.70 -6.18
CA SER A 23 -5.47 -14.55 -6.99
C SER A 23 -5.31 -15.97 -6.42
N TYR A 24 -5.56 -16.20 -5.13
CA TYR A 24 -5.50 -17.53 -4.53
C TYR A 24 -6.74 -18.41 -4.74
N VAL A 25 -7.85 -17.84 -5.20
CA VAL A 25 -9.13 -18.57 -5.32
C VAL A 25 -9.11 -19.51 -6.54
N ILE A 26 -8.39 -19.14 -7.61
CA ILE A 26 -8.27 -19.94 -8.84
C ILE A 26 -6.80 -19.94 -9.31
N PRO A 27 -5.95 -20.82 -8.74
CA PRO A 27 -4.55 -20.91 -9.14
C PRO A 27 -4.41 -21.19 -10.65
N GLY A 28 -3.54 -20.46 -11.33
CA GLY A 28 -3.27 -20.56 -12.78
C GLY A 28 -4.02 -19.57 -13.68
N ILE A 29 -5.29 -19.22 -13.40
CA ILE A 29 -6.00 -18.13 -14.13
C ILE A 29 -5.72 -16.78 -13.49
N ALA A 30 -5.65 -16.78 -12.16
CA ALA A 30 -5.36 -15.62 -11.36
C ALA A 30 -3.99 -14.97 -11.64
N GLU A 31 -2.96 -15.76 -11.91
CA GLU A 31 -1.60 -15.25 -12.21
C GLU A 31 -1.57 -14.38 -13.49
N LEU A 32 -2.54 -14.55 -14.39
CA LEU A 32 -2.70 -13.69 -15.57
C LEU A 32 -3.26 -12.31 -15.20
N THR A 33 -3.97 -12.21 -14.08
CA THR A 33 -4.52 -10.94 -13.60
C THR A 33 -3.43 -10.02 -13.04
N ASP A 34 -2.32 -10.59 -12.56
CA ASP A 34 -1.15 -9.86 -12.05
C ASP A 34 -0.50 -8.97 -13.12
N ILE A 35 -0.65 -9.30 -14.42
CA ILE A 35 -0.20 -8.45 -15.54
C ILE A 35 -0.84 -7.06 -15.47
N ILE A 36 -2.10 -6.99 -15.06
CA ILE A 36 -2.85 -5.73 -14.93
C ILE A 36 -2.77 -5.23 -13.48
N TRP A 37 -2.88 -6.15 -12.52
CA TRP A 37 -3.00 -5.82 -11.12
C TRP A 37 -1.68 -5.37 -10.50
N ALA A 38 -0.53 -5.95 -10.83
CA ALA A 38 0.76 -5.50 -10.29
C ALA A 38 1.10 -4.04 -10.68
N PRO A 39 0.96 -3.60 -11.95
CA PRO A 39 1.11 -2.18 -12.29
C PRO A 39 0.07 -1.29 -11.60
N ALA A 40 -1.17 -1.79 -11.46
CA ALA A 40 -2.24 -1.05 -10.79
C ALA A 40 -1.96 -0.89 -9.29
N SER A 41 -1.52 -1.93 -8.59
CA SER A 41 -1.20 -1.92 -7.17
C SER A 41 -0.07 -0.94 -6.88
N ALA A 42 1.01 -0.98 -7.67
CA ALA A 42 2.09 -0.01 -7.62
C ALA A 42 1.58 1.44 -7.79
N TYR A 43 0.73 1.69 -8.79
CA TYR A 43 0.15 3.01 -9.02
C TYR A 43 -0.74 3.45 -7.84
N LEU A 44 -1.62 2.58 -7.35
CA LEU A 44 -2.50 2.85 -6.21
C LEU A 44 -1.71 3.17 -4.95
N MET A 45 -0.60 2.49 -4.71
CA MET A 45 0.28 2.73 -3.57
C MET A 45 0.90 4.13 -3.61
N THR A 46 1.44 4.56 -4.77
CA THR A 46 1.97 5.92 -4.93
C THR A 46 0.88 7.00 -4.79
N LYS A 47 -0.38 6.66 -5.07
CA LYS A 47 -1.53 7.55 -4.94
C LYS A 47 -2.01 7.68 -3.50
N LEU A 48 -2.03 6.58 -2.75
CA LEU A 48 -2.39 6.53 -1.32
C LEU A 48 -1.33 7.19 -0.44
N TYR A 49 -0.04 6.98 -0.75
CA TYR A 49 1.08 7.48 0.03
C TYR A 49 1.98 8.33 -0.86
N LYS A 50 2.06 9.63 -0.56
CA LYS A 50 2.89 10.57 -1.33
C LYS A 50 4.35 10.51 -0.90
N GLY A 51 5.25 10.88 -1.81
CA GLY A 51 6.69 11.00 -1.56
C GLY A 51 7.46 9.68 -1.63
N ASN A 52 8.71 9.70 -1.15
CA ASN A 52 9.64 8.57 -1.32
C ASN A 52 9.14 7.27 -0.68
N LYS A 53 8.46 7.36 0.48
CA LYS A 53 7.91 6.19 1.17
C LYS A 53 6.88 5.46 0.31
N GLY A 54 5.99 6.19 -0.36
CA GLY A 54 5.00 5.59 -1.25
C GLY A 54 5.59 5.03 -2.53
N LYS A 55 6.66 5.63 -3.07
CA LYS A 55 7.40 5.08 -4.21
C LYS A 55 8.08 3.76 -3.87
N ILE A 56 8.74 3.68 -2.71
CA ILE A 56 9.38 2.45 -2.25
C ILE A 56 8.33 1.37 -2.01
N ALA A 57 7.24 1.70 -1.31
CA ALA A 57 6.14 0.77 -1.08
C ALA A 57 5.47 0.31 -2.39
N ALA A 58 5.42 1.16 -3.42
CA ALA A 58 4.89 0.79 -4.73
C ALA A 58 5.76 -0.24 -5.46
N ILE A 59 7.09 -0.13 -5.32
CA ILE A 59 8.01 -1.14 -5.86
C ILE A 59 7.85 -2.45 -5.10
N VAL A 60 7.73 -2.40 -3.77
CA VAL A 60 7.49 -3.59 -2.95
C VAL A 60 6.18 -4.28 -3.35
N SER A 61 5.08 -3.52 -3.45
CA SER A 61 3.77 -4.04 -3.88
C SER A 61 3.81 -4.61 -5.30
N PHE A 62 4.51 -3.98 -6.24
CA PHE A 62 4.69 -4.55 -7.58
C PHE A 62 5.41 -5.90 -7.55
N LEU A 63 6.51 -5.97 -6.81
CA LEU A 63 7.34 -7.17 -6.73
C LEU A 63 6.62 -8.32 -6.03
N GLU A 64 5.82 -8.00 -5.03
CA GLU A 64 4.98 -8.96 -4.33
C GLU A 64 3.99 -9.65 -5.28
N GLU A 65 3.28 -8.86 -6.09
CA GLU A 65 2.23 -9.33 -7.00
C GLU A 65 2.81 -10.08 -8.20
N VAL A 66 4.01 -9.73 -8.67
CA VAL A 66 4.67 -10.44 -9.79
C VAL A 66 5.31 -11.76 -9.35
N MET A 67 5.63 -11.89 -8.07
CA MET A 67 6.26 -13.11 -7.56
C MET A 67 5.20 -14.08 -7.05
N PRO A 68 5.13 -15.30 -7.60
CA PRO A 68 4.28 -16.33 -7.02
C PRO A 68 4.70 -16.54 -5.55
N TRP A 69 3.72 -16.83 -4.68
CA TRP A 69 3.87 -17.02 -3.22
C TRP A 69 3.99 -15.77 -2.36
N LEU A 70 4.46 -14.65 -2.90
CA LEU A 70 4.65 -13.43 -2.10
C LEU A 70 3.38 -12.59 -1.95
N ASP A 71 2.42 -12.75 -2.86
CA ASP A 71 1.09 -12.12 -2.87
C ASP A 71 0.22 -12.39 -1.62
N ILE A 72 0.77 -12.99 -0.55
CA ILE A 72 0.07 -13.22 0.73
C ILE A 72 0.33 -12.08 1.72
N ILE A 73 1.14 -11.09 1.36
CA ILE A 73 1.59 -10.06 2.28
C ILE A 73 0.62 -8.87 2.15
N PRO A 74 -0.11 -8.46 3.20
CA PRO A 74 -1.06 -7.35 3.08
C PRO A 74 -0.32 -5.98 3.05
N THR A 75 0.38 -5.68 1.95
CA THR A 75 1.36 -4.60 1.83
C THR A 75 0.71 -3.22 1.93
N PHE A 76 -0.52 -3.03 1.44
CA PHE A 76 -1.20 -1.74 1.62
C PHE A 76 -1.56 -1.49 3.09
N THR A 77 -2.01 -2.52 3.80
CA THR A 77 -2.30 -2.46 5.23
C THR A 77 -1.02 -2.27 6.05
N LEU A 78 0.06 -2.97 5.73
CA LEU A 78 1.36 -2.79 6.39
C LEU A 78 1.91 -1.37 6.19
N MET A 79 1.78 -0.82 4.98
CA MET A 79 2.19 0.56 4.71
C MET A 79 1.36 1.57 5.53
N TRP A 80 0.09 1.26 5.79
CA TRP A 80 -0.74 2.04 6.70
C TRP A 80 -0.19 2.04 8.12
N PHE A 81 0.12 0.85 8.67
CA PHE A 81 0.73 0.72 10.00
C PHE A 81 2.06 1.45 10.08
N PHE A 82 2.93 1.27 9.07
CA PHE A 82 4.18 2.01 8.98
C PHE A 82 3.96 3.52 9.01
N THR A 83 2.96 4.02 8.30
CA THR A 83 2.71 5.46 8.21
C THR A 83 2.11 6.05 9.48
N TYR A 84 1.14 5.36 10.10
CA TYR A 84 0.27 5.93 11.14
C TYR A 84 0.44 5.34 12.54
N VAL A 85 1.14 4.21 12.68
CA VAL A 85 1.44 3.62 13.98
C VAL A 85 2.91 3.82 14.33
N PHE A 86 3.81 3.45 13.42
CA PHE A 86 5.25 3.48 13.70
C PHE A 86 5.94 4.81 13.37
N ASN A 87 5.35 5.67 12.54
CA ASN A 87 5.99 6.89 12.04
C ASN A 87 5.14 8.16 12.28
N SER A 88 4.17 8.07 13.20
CA SER A 88 3.27 9.17 13.57
C SER A 88 3.95 10.31 14.34
N ASP A 89 5.15 10.08 14.88
CA ASP A 89 5.80 11.05 15.76
C ASP A 89 6.46 12.23 15.02
N LYS A 90 6.89 12.02 13.77
CA LYS A 90 7.64 13.04 13.02
C LYS A 90 6.83 14.28 12.62
N LYS A 91 5.50 14.16 12.51
CA LYS A 91 4.63 15.31 12.17
C LYS A 91 4.39 16.22 13.37
N LYS A 92 4.47 15.69 14.60
CA LYS A 92 4.29 16.48 15.83
C LYS A 92 5.53 17.34 16.15
N GLU A 93 6.73 16.84 15.85
CA GLU A 93 7.98 17.57 16.10
C GLU A 93 8.15 18.78 15.17
N THR A 94 7.79 18.66 13.89
CA THR A 94 7.91 19.77 12.94
C THR A 94 6.97 20.92 13.29
N ILE A 95 5.74 20.65 13.75
CA ILE A 95 4.80 21.69 14.16
C ILE A 95 5.29 22.41 15.42
N LYS A 96 5.86 21.68 16.39
CA LYS A 96 6.45 22.28 17.61
C LYS A 96 7.63 23.19 17.34
N ILE A 97 8.47 22.93 16.33
CA ILE A 97 9.66 23.76 16.05
C ILE A 97 9.28 25.09 15.40
N ILE A 98 8.14 25.15 14.69
CA ILE A 98 7.70 26.37 13.97
C ILE A 98 6.92 27.31 14.91
N GLU A 99 6.41 26.81 16.04
CA GLU A 99 5.66 27.58 17.04
C GLU A 99 6.52 28.09 18.22
N VAL A 100 7.85 27.87 18.22
CA VAL A 100 8.80 28.29 19.27
C VAL A 100 9.66 29.46 18.81
#